data_AF-A0A5C5WM37-F1
#
_entry.id   AF-A0A5C5WM37-F1
#
_cell.length_a   1.000
_cell.length_b   1.000
_cell.length_c   1.000
_cell.angle_alpha   90.00
_cell.angle_beta   90.00
_cell.angle_gamma   90.00
#
_symmetry.space_group_name_H-M   'P 1'
#
loop_
_entity.id
_entity.type
_entity.pdbx_description
1 polymer ?
#
loop_
_entity_poly.entity_id
_entity_poly.type
_entity_poly.pdbx_seq_one_letter_code
_entity_poly.pdbx_strand_id
1 'polypeptide(L)'
;MDSAQCWDDMLFAYATKQWLDASEHAVALLEWLDKGGFSPQPTIGTTTMHFTCQLDADVSRAICVATCRQVIERCAKEGANASR
;
A
#
# COMPACT_ATOMS: atom_id res chain seq x y z
N MET A 1 5.78 -7.17 -12.68
CA MET A 1 6.10 -6.50 -11.41
C MET A 1 5.89 -7.52 -10.30
N ASP A 2 6.76 -7.54 -9.30
CA ASP A 2 6.48 -8.28 -8.07
C ASP A 2 5.55 -7.41 -7.20
N SER A 3 4.28 -7.79 -7.11
CA SER A 3 3.29 -7.02 -6.36
C SER A 3 3.53 -7.08 -4.85
N ALA A 4 4.06 -8.20 -4.34
CA ALA A 4 4.34 -8.35 -2.91
C ALA A 4 5.49 -7.43 -2.50
N GLN A 5 6.59 -7.44 -3.26
CA GLN A 5 7.70 -6.52 -3.01
C GLN A 5 7.26 -5.05 -3.12
N CYS A 6 6.50 -4.70 -4.16
CA CYS A 6 6.01 -3.32 -4.34
C CYS A 6 5.10 -2.86 -3.19
N TRP A 7 4.33 -3.78 -2.60
CA TRP A 7 3.51 -3.51 -1.42
C TRP A 7 4.35 -3.25 -0.18
N ASP A 8 5.36 -4.08 0.07
CA ASP A 8 6.27 -3.93 1.20
C ASP A 8 7.08 -2.63 1.09
N ASP A 9 7.60 -2.32 -0.10
CA ASP A 9 8.33 -1.07 -0.38
C ASP A 9 7.45 0.15 -0.14
N MET A 10 6.19 0.13 -0.63
CA MET A 10 5.21 1.18 -0.38
C MET A 10 4.98 1.41 1.12
N LEU A 11 4.73 0.34 1.88
CA LEU A 11 4.46 0.45 3.31
C LEU A 11 5.69 0.92 4.10
N PHE A 12 6.88 0.44 3.73
CA PHE A 12 8.13 0.86 4.35
C PHE A 12 8.41 2.35 4.11
N ALA A 13 8.30 2.80 2.85
CA ALA A 13 8.46 4.21 2.49
C ALA A 13 7.43 5.09 3.21
N TYR A 14 6.17 4.65 3.27
CA TYR A 14 5.11 5.37 3.98
C TYR A 14 5.39 5.48 5.49
N ALA A 15 5.80 4.38 6.13
CA ALA A 15 6.13 4.36 7.56
C ALA A 15 7.35 5.23 7.90
N THR A 16 8.31 5.32 6.97
CA THR A 16 9.53 6.13 7.13
C THR A 16 9.41 7.55 6.59
N LYS A 17 8.20 7.98 6.19
CA LYS A 17 7.88 9.33 5.67
C LYS A 17 8.59 9.69 4.36
N GLN A 18 9.01 8.69 3.58
CA GLN A 18 9.54 8.87 2.23
C GLN A 18 8.34 9.04 1.27
N TRP A 19 7.72 10.21 1.29
CA TRP A 19 6.41 10.44 0.65
C TRP A 19 6.41 10.27 -0.87
N LEU A 20 7.52 10.64 -1.53
CA LEU A 20 7.65 10.47 -2.97
C LEU A 20 7.67 8.98 -3.33
N ASP A 21 8.59 8.23 -2.75
CA ASP A 21 8.76 6.79 -2.98
C ASP A 21 7.48 6.02 -2.63
N ALA A 22 6.85 6.34 -1.49
CA ALA A 22 5.58 5.74 -1.08
C ALA A 22 4.48 5.97 -2.12
N SER A 23 4.38 7.19 -2.68
CA SER A 23 3.41 7.52 -3.71
C SER A 23 3.71 6.83 -5.03
N GLU A 24 4.98 6.75 -5.44
CA GLU A 24 5.39 6.07 -6.68
C GLU A 24 5.04 4.58 -6.64
N HIS A 25 5.38 3.89 -5.54
CA HIS A 25 5.01 2.50 -5.35
C HIS A 25 3.49 2.29 -5.28
N ALA A 26 2.77 3.18 -4.59
CA ALA A 26 1.32 3.10 -4.49
C ALA A 26 0.62 3.28 -5.85
N VAL A 27 1.08 4.21 -6.69
CA VAL A 27 0.56 4.40 -8.06
C VAL A 27 0.87 3.19 -8.92
N ALA A 28 2.12 2.71 -8.92
CA ALA A 28 2.51 1.55 -9.70
C ALA A 28 1.70 0.29 -9.33
N LEU A 29 1.50 0.06 -8.03
CA LEU A 29 0.71 -1.06 -7.54
C LEU A 29 -0.78 -0.91 -7.88
N LEU A 30 -1.35 0.29 -7.73
CA LEU A 30 -2.75 0.53 -8.09
C LEU A 30 -3.00 0.29 -9.59
N GLU A 31 -2.13 0.79 -10.47
CA GLU A 31 -2.24 0.55 -11.90
C GLU A 31 -2.15 -0.93 -12.27
N TRP A 32 -1.26 -1.67 -11.60
CA TRP A 32 -1.14 -3.12 -11.79
C TRP A 32 -2.42 -3.84 -11.38
N LEU A 33 -2.97 -3.47 -10.21
CA LEU A 33 -4.23 -4.04 -9.72
C LEU A 33 -5.37 -3.73 -10.70
N ASP A 34 -5.53 -2.49 -11.14
CA ASP A 34 -6.59 -2.07 -12.07
C ASP A 34 -6.53 -2.82 -13.43
N LYS A 35 -5.33 -3.22 -13.86
CA LYS A 35 -5.12 -4.06 -15.06
C LYS A 35 -5.44 -5.55 -14.86
N GLY A 36 -5.96 -5.93 -13.69
CA GLY A 36 -6.27 -7.31 -13.34
C GLY A 36 -5.05 -8.11 -12.87
N GLY A 37 -3.97 -7.43 -12.49
CA GLY A 37 -2.79 -8.07 -11.91
C GLY A 37 -3.09 -8.75 -10.57
N PHE A 38 -2.27 -9.76 -10.24
CA PHE A 38 -2.35 -10.45 -8.95
C PHE A 38 -2.12 -9.47 -7.80
N SER A 39 -2.97 -9.57 -6.78
CA SER A 39 -2.83 -8.75 -5.58
C SER A 39 -1.81 -9.36 -4.61
N PRO A 40 -1.13 -8.53 -3.81
CA PRO A 40 -0.48 -8.98 -2.60
C PRO A 40 -1.47 -9.70 -1.68
N GLN A 41 -0.94 -10.60 -0.83
CA GLN A 41 -1.71 -11.31 0.19
C GLN A 41 -1.21 -10.89 1.58
N PRO A 42 -1.57 -9.69 2.03
CA PRO A 42 -1.06 -9.17 3.29
C PRO A 42 -1.59 -9.99 4.47
N THR A 43 -0.71 -10.27 5.43
CA THR A 43 -1.16 -10.76 6.74
C THR A 43 -1.75 -9.57 7.49
N ILE A 44 -3.01 -9.67 7.89
CA ILE A 44 -3.67 -8.65 8.72
C ILE A 44 -3.72 -9.16 10.16
N GLY A 45 -3.48 -8.28 11.12
CA GLY A 45 -3.50 -8.66 12.52
C GLY A 45 -3.36 -7.49 13.48
N THR A 46 -3.34 -7.81 14.77
CA THR A 46 -3.07 -6.82 15.82
C THR A 46 -1.57 -6.65 16.01
N THR A 47 -1.14 -5.47 16.45
CA THR A 47 0.28 -5.21 16.77
C THR A 47 0.81 -6.07 17.91
N THR A 48 -0.07 -6.58 18.78
CA THR A 48 0.23 -7.54 19.84
C THR A 48 0.37 -8.98 19.34
N MET A 49 0.09 -9.25 18.06
CA MET A 49 0.10 -10.58 17.43
C MET A 49 -0.84 -11.62 18.05
N HIS A 50 -1.75 -11.22 18.95
CA HIS A 50 -2.77 -12.10 19.53
C HIS A 50 -3.72 -12.67 18.46
N PHE A 51 -3.88 -11.97 17.34
CA PHE A 51 -4.62 -12.44 16.18
C PHE A 51 -3.93 -11.98 14.91
N THR A 52 -3.70 -12.94 14.00
CA THR A 52 -3.28 -12.68 12.62
C THR A 52 -4.07 -13.61 11.69
N CYS A 53 -4.36 -13.14 10.49
CA CYS A 53 -4.98 -13.95 9.46
C CYS A 53 -4.49 -13.58 8.06
N GLN A 54 -4.58 -14.56 7.17
CA GLN A 54 -4.57 -14.37 5.73
C GLN A 54 -6.02 -14.29 5.28
N LEU A 55 -6.35 -13.26 4.53
CA LEU A 55 -7.69 -13.06 3.98
C LEU A 55 -7.79 -13.76 2.62
N ASP A 56 -9.01 -13.95 2.13
CA ASP A 56 -9.19 -14.44 0.78
C ASP A 56 -8.71 -13.41 -0.27
N ALA A 57 -8.60 -13.85 -1.52
CA ALA A 57 -8.06 -13.02 -2.59
C ALA A 57 -8.90 -11.77 -2.87
N ASP A 58 -10.21 -11.83 -2.73
CA ASP A 58 -11.10 -10.70 -3.03
C ASP A 58 -10.95 -9.61 -1.96
N VAL A 59 -10.92 -10.00 -0.69
CA VAL A 59 -10.71 -9.08 0.42
C VAL A 59 -9.30 -8.52 0.42
N SER A 60 -8.27 -9.35 0.21
CA SER A 60 -6.88 -8.90 0.08
C SER A 60 -6.72 -7.85 -1.04
N ARG A 61 -7.33 -8.10 -2.20
CA ARG A 61 -7.35 -7.14 -3.31
C ARG A 61 -8.03 -5.82 -2.92
N ALA A 62 -9.20 -5.88 -2.28
CA ALA A 62 -9.92 -4.69 -1.86
C ALA A 62 -9.10 -3.84 -0.88
N ILE A 63 -8.43 -4.48 0.09
CA ILE A 63 -7.51 -3.82 1.02
C ILE A 63 -6.35 -3.18 0.26
N CYS A 64 -5.70 -3.91 -0.65
CA CYS A 64 -4.57 -3.36 -1.39
C CYS A 64 -4.95 -2.12 -2.20
N VAL A 65 -6.09 -2.15 -2.90
CA VAL A 65 -6.60 -0.99 -3.64
C VAL A 65 -6.90 0.20 -2.71
N ALA A 66 -7.60 -0.05 -1.60
CA ALA A 66 -7.95 0.99 -0.64
C ALA A 66 -6.70 1.63 -0.02
N THR A 67 -5.72 0.83 0.37
CA THR A 67 -4.46 1.31 0.94
C THR A 67 -3.66 2.12 -0.09
N CYS A 68 -3.53 1.68 -1.34
CA CYS A 68 -2.82 2.44 -2.37
C CYS A 68 -3.44 3.84 -2.55
N ARG A 69 -4.78 3.91 -2.67
CA ARG A 69 -5.50 5.19 -2.78
C ARG A 69 -5.27 6.10 -1.58
N GLN A 70 -5.35 5.55 -0.37
CA GLN A 70 -5.12 6.30 0.86
C GLN A 70 -3.68 6.83 0.97
N VAL A 71 -2.69 6.02 0.60
CA VAL A 71 -1.27 6.41 0.58
C VAL A 71 -1.05 7.56 -0.39
N ILE A 72 -1.58 7.48 -1.62
CA ILE A 72 -1.49 8.54 -2.63
C ILE A 72 -2.09 9.85 -2.10
N GLU A 73 -3.31 9.79 -1.56
CA GLU A 73 -3.98 10.97 -1.02
C GLU A 73 -3.20 11.58 0.16
N ARG A 74 -2.65 10.75 1.04
CA ARG A 74 -1.86 11.24 2.17
C ARG A 74 -0.54 11.86 1.72
N CYS A 75 0.17 11.25 0.79
CA CYS A 75 1.44 11.77 0.28
C CYS A 75 1.26 13.12 -0.41
N ALA A 76 0.16 13.31 -1.17
CA ALA A 76 -0.19 14.60 -1.75
C ALA A 76 -0.37 15.72 -0.70
N LYS A 77 -1.01 15.40 0.44
CA LYS A 77 -1.20 16.34 1.56
C LYS A 77 0.13 16.68 2.25
N GLU A 78 0.99 15.70 2.50
CA GLU A 78 2.28 15.92 3.15
C GLU A 78 3.28 16.64 2.25
N GLY A 79 3.31 16.33 0.95
CA GLY A 79 4.15 17.03 -0.03
C GLY A 79 3.77 18.51 -0.18
N ALA A 80 2.47 18.83 -0.11
CA ALA A 80 2.00 20.22 -0.10
C ALA A 80 2.42 20.98 1.18
N ASN A 81 2.51 20.29 2.32
CA ASN A 81 2.96 20.89 3.58
C ASN A 81 4.48 21.09 3.63
N ALA A 82 5.27 20.21 3.00
CA ALA A 82 6.74 20.31 2.98
C ALA A 82 7.28 21.43 2.07
N SER A 83 6.42 22.01 1.21
CA SER A 83 6.76 23.11 0.29
C SER A 83 6.47 24.51 0.88
N ARG A 84 6.09 24.60 2.16
CA ARG A 84 5.87 25.85 2.91
C ARG A 84 6.94 26.03 3.97
#